data_AF-A0A1Q3W5Q2-F1
#
_entry.id   AF-A0A1Q3W5Q2-F1
#
_cell.length_a   1.000
_cell.length_b   1.000
_cell.length_c   1.000
_cell.angle_alpha   90.00
_cell.angle_beta   90.00
_cell.angle_gamma   90.00
#
_symmetry.space_group_name_H-M   'P 1'
#
loop_
_entity.id
_entity.type
_entity.pdbx_description
1 polymer ?
#
loop_
_entity_poly.entity_id
_entity_poly.type
_entity_poly.pdbx_seq_one_letter_code
_entity_poly.pdbx_strand_id
1 'polypeptide(L)'
;MRSAAFDPEEIRFLKEVLDDAVAALPVQLRTSATRAVLAHNILTQAATGERDPIRLRTLALVECGHVKGLSPCDPFDSPFAR
;
A
#
# COMPACT_ATOMS: atom_id res chain seq x y z
N MET A 1 10.70 -17.07 -7.69
CA MET A 1 9.68 -16.33 -6.93
C MET A 1 9.76 -16.81 -5.49
N ARG A 2 10.30 -15.99 -4.57
CA ARG A 2 10.24 -16.29 -3.14
C ARG A 2 8.94 -15.69 -2.65
N SER A 3 7.92 -16.52 -2.46
CA SER A 3 6.76 -16.11 -1.68
C SER A 3 7.30 -15.79 -0.29
N ALA A 4 7.48 -14.50 0.03
CA ALA A 4 7.71 -14.09 1.40
C ALA A 4 6.43 -14.49 2.14
N ALA A 5 6.47 -15.64 2.80
CA ALA A 5 5.40 -16.06 3.68
C ALA A 5 5.46 -15.10 4.87
N PHE A 6 4.70 -14.02 4.79
CA PHE A 6 4.55 -13.11 5.91
C PHE A 6 3.82 -13.85 7.02
N ASP A 7 4.44 -13.89 8.19
CA ASP A 7 3.78 -14.39 9.39
C ASP A 7 2.55 -13.51 9.72
N PRO A 8 1.52 -14.06 10.38
CA PRO A 8 0.31 -13.30 10.71
C PRO A 8 0.61 -12.05 11.56
N GLU A 9 1.63 -12.10 12.41
CA GLU A 9 2.12 -10.93 13.17
C GLU A 9 2.74 -9.87 12.25
N GLU A 10 3.47 -10.30 11.21
CA GLU A 10 4.05 -9.38 10.23
C GLU A 10 2.95 -8.75 9.36
N ILE A 11 1.92 -9.50 8.96
CA ILE A 11 0.76 -8.95 8.25
C ILE A 11 0.02 -7.91 9.11
N ARG A 12 -0.14 -8.16 10.41
CA ARG A 12 -0.75 -7.20 11.35
C ARG A 12 0.08 -5.91 11.42
N PHE A 13 1.38 -6.04 11.60
CA PHE A 13 2.31 -4.91 11.60
C PHE A 13 2.23 -4.10 10.29
N LEU A 14 2.28 -4.76 9.13
CA LEU A 14 2.20 -4.08 7.83
C LEU A 14 0.85 -3.39 7.62
N LYS A 15 -0.23 -3.94 8.18
CA LYS A 15 -1.56 -3.31 8.17
C LYS A 15 -1.59 -2.03 9.03
N GLU A 16 -0.97 -2.05 10.21
CA GLU A 16 -0.86 -0.84 11.05
C GLU A 16 -0.10 0.27 10.33
N VAL A 17 1.03 -0.07 9.68
CA VAL A 17 1.82 0.88 8.88
C VAL A 17 0.99 1.46 7.72
N LEU A 18 0.15 0.65 7.08
CA LEU A 18 -0.76 1.10 6.03
C LEU A 18 -1.82 2.07 6.57
N ASP A 19 -2.45 1.74 7.69
CA ASP A 19 -3.49 2.59 8.28
C ASP A 19 -2.91 3.93 8.75
N ASP A 20 -1.68 3.94 9.28
CA ASP A 20 -0.93 5.16 9.60
C ASP A 20 -0.56 5.99 8.36
N ALA A 21 -0.13 5.33 7.29
CA ALA A 21 0.18 6.00 6.03
C ALA A 21 -1.07 6.65 5.41
N VAL A 22 -2.21 5.96 5.46
CA VAL A 22 -3.51 6.50 5.00
C VAL A 22 -3.97 7.64 5.91
N ALA A 23 -3.79 7.53 7.23
CA ALA A 23 -4.10 8.61 8.17
C ALA A 23 -3.22 9.86 7.94
N ALA A 24 -2.01 9.70 7.42
CA ALA A 24 -1.14 10.81 7.05
C ALA A 24 -1.60 11.55 5.78
N LEU A 25 -2.43 10.92 4.95
CA LEU A 25 -2.94 11.54 3.73
C LEU A 25 -4.13 12.48 4.01
N PRO A 26 -4.30 13.53 3.18
CA PRO A 26 -5.51 14.35 3.16
C PRO A 26 -6.73 13.49 2.87
N VAL A 27 -7.89 13.85 3.46
CA VAL A 27 -9.12 13.05 3.32
C VAL A 27 -9.53 12.82 1.87
N GLN A 28 -9.23 13.76 0.96
CA GLN A 28 -9.54 13.63 -0.46
C GLN A 28 -8.74 12.52 -1.16
N LEU A 29 -7.58 12.16 -0.63
CA LEU A 29 -6.67 11.16 -1.19
C LEU A 29 -6.78 9.80 -0.48
N ARG A 30 -7.60 9.67 0.57
CA ARG A 30 -7.85 8.40 1.28
C ARG A 30 -8.81 7.48 0.50
N THR A 31 -8.55 7.33 -0.79
CA THR A 31 -9.36 6.47 -1.67
C THR A 31 -8.93 5.02 -1.56
N SER A 32 -9.80 4.09 -1.96
CA SER A 32 -9.48 2.66 -2.04
C SER A 32 -8.28 2.40 -2.97
N ALA A 33 -8.18 3.14 -4.08
CA ALA A 33 -7.07 3.07 -5.02
C ALA A 33 -5.74 3.47 -4.36
N THR A 34 -5.71 4.62 -3.68
CA THR A 34 -4.51 5.08 -2.97
C THR A 34 -4.10 4.11 -1.86
N ARG A 35 -5.06 3.54 -1.14
CA ARG A 35 -4.80 2.51 -0.12
C ARG A 35 -4.19 1.25 -0.74
N ALA A 36 -4.67 0.82 -1.90
CA ALA A 36 -4.13 -0.34 -2.61
C ALA A 36 -2.68 -0.10 -3.07
N VAL A 37 -2.39 1.09 -3.61
CA VAL A 37 -1.02 1.49 -4.01
C VAL A 37 -0.09 1.49 -2.79
N LEU A 38 -0.50 2.11 -1.68
CA LEU A 38 0.29 2.11 -0.44
C LEU A 38 0.54 0.70 0.08
N ALA A 39 -0.48 -0.15 0.09
CA ALA A 39 -0.35 -1.54 0.55
C ALA A 39 0.64 -2.32 -0.31
N HIS A 40 0.55 -2.20 -1.64
CA HIS A 40 1.47 -2.84 -2.58
C HIS A 40 2.92 -2.38 -2.36
N ASN A 41 3.13 -1.07 -2.19
CA ASN A 41 4.46 -0.51 -1.97
C ASN A 41 5.05 -1.00 -0.63
N ILE A 42 4.25 -0.99 0.45
CA ILE A 42 4.66 -1.50 1.77
C ILE A 42 5.06 -2.97 1.67
N LEU A 43 4.24 -3.81 1.03
CA LEU A 43 4.52 -5.24 0.88
C LEU A 43 5.78 -5.50 0.03
N THR A 44 5.99 -4.70 -1.01
CA THR A 44 7.19 -4.83 -1.88
C THR A 44 8.45 -4.47 -1.11
N GLN A 45 8.43 -3.42 -0.30
CA GLN A 45 9.57 -3.03 0.55
C GLN A 45 9.78 -4.03 1.71
N ALA A 46 8.70 -4.56 2.28
CA ALA A 46 8.81 -5.64 3.28
C ALA A 46 9.45 -6.89 2.67
N ALA A 47 9.10 -7.23 1.42
CA ALA A 47 9.66 -8.36 0.70
C ALA A 47 11.15 -8.18 0.33
N THR A 48 11.65 -6.93 0.22
CA THR A 48 13.09 -6.66 0.01
C THR A 48 13.90 -6.73 1.31
N GLY A 49 13.24 -6.82 2.47
CA GLY A 49 13.86 -6.95 3.80
C GLY A 49 13.81 -5.67 4.64
N GLU A 50 13.16 -4.60 4.18
CA GLU A 50 12.89 -3.42 5.00
C GLU A 50 11.79 -3.72 6.02
N ARG A 51 12.13 -3.68 7.30
CA ARG A 51 11.19 -3.92 8.41
C ARG A 51 10.95 -2.70 9.29
N ASP A 52 11.56 -1.56 8.95
CA ASP A 52 11.39 -0.32 9.69
C ASP A 52 10.04 0.33 9.35
N PRO A 53 9.12 0.50 10.31
CA PRO A 53 7.77 1.03 10.03
C PRO A 53 7.81 2.44 9.46
N ILE A 54 8.76 3.26 9.94
CA ILE A 54 8.95 4.63 9.48
C ILE A 54 9.44 4.63 8.02
N ARG A 55 10.44 3.78 7.69
CA ARG A 55 10.97 3.68 6.31
C ARG A 55 9.92 3.14 5.36
N LEU A 56 9.19 2.09 5.75
CA LEU A 56 8.10 1.52 4.96
C LEU A 56 7.04 2.56 4.64
N ARG A 57 6.60 3.34 5.63
CA ARG A 57 5.63 4.43 5.43
C ARG A 57 6.19 5.55 4.54
N THR A 58 7.42 6.01 4.79
CA THR A 58 8.03 7.09 4.01
C THR A 58 8.19 6.67 2.55
N LEU A 59 8.73 5.48 2.29
CA LEU A 59 8.90 4.96 0.94
C LEU A 59 7.56 4.78 0.24
N ALA A 60 6.56 4.22 0.93
CA ALA A 60 5.22 4.07 0.38
C ALA A 60 4.58 5.42 0.00
N LEU A 61 4.75 6.45 0.83
CA LEU A 61 4.24 7.80 0.57
C LEU A 61 5.02 8.51 -0.54
N VAL A 62 6.34 8.33 -0.63
CA VAL A 62 7.18 8.91 -1.71
C VAL A 62 6.84 8.29 -3.07
N GLU A 63 6.66 6.97 -3.12
CA GLU A 63 6.22 6.26 -4.32
C GLU A 63 4.78 6.64 -4.68
N CYS A 64 3.91 6.82 -3.68
CA CYS A 64 2.56 7.35 -3.89
C CYS A 64 2.57 8.80 -4.39
N GLY A 65 3.52 9.65 -3.97
CA GLY A 65 3.65 11.04 -4.42
C GLY A 65 4.15 11.18 -5.85
N HIS A 66 4.81 10.15 -6.39
CA HIS A 66 5.24 10.08 -7.79
C HIS A 66 4.15 9.60 -8.75
N VAL A 67 2.94 9.27 -8.26
CA VAL A 67 1.78 9.00 -9.13
C VAL A 67 1.26 10.31 -9.74
N LYS A 68 2.06 10.93 -10.61
CA LYS A 68 1.68 12.05 -11.49
C LYS A 68 0.68 11.60 -12.58
N GLY A 69 -0.15 10.62 -12.29
CA GLY A 69 -0.98 9.93 -13.27
C GLY A 69 -2.01 8.99 -12.66
N LEU A 70 -2.55 9.28 -11.47
CA LEU A 70 -3.81 8.65 -11.06
C LEU A 70 -4.95 9.23 -11.90
N SER A 71 -5.04 8.76 -13.14
CA SER A 71 -6.30 8.71 -13.85
C SER A 71 -7.32 7.99 -12.95
N PRO A 72 -8.52 8.54 -12.72
CA PRO A 72 -9.58 7.80 -12.06
C PRO A 72 -10.06 6.69 -13.01
N CYS A 73 -9.56 5.47 -12.81
CA CYS A 73 -10.09 4.25 -13.42
C CYS A 73 -9.88 3.11 -12.41
N ASP A 74 -10.80 2.27 -11.99
CA ASP A 74 -12.24 2.30 -11.69
C ASP A 74 -12.43 1.20 -10.62
N PRO A 75 -13.44 1.26 -9.74
CA PRO A 75 -13.59 0.31 -8.62
C PRO A 75 -14.06 -1.11 -8.99
N PHE A 76 -14.19 -1.47 -10.27
CA PHE A 76 -14.90 -2.70 -10.70
C PHE A 76 -14.41 -3.35 -12.03
N ASP A 77 -13.10 -3.42 -12.31
CA ASP A 77 -12.63 -4.34 -13.37
C ASP A 77 -12.62 -5.79 -12.84
N SER A 78 -13.82 -6.30 -12.63
CA SER A 78 -14.11 -7.69 -12.31
C SER A 78 -14.67 -8.33 -13.58
N PRO A 79 -13.94 -9.22 -14.27
CA PRO A 79 -14.47 -9.96 -15.42
C PRO A 79 -15.56 -10.98 -15.02
N PHE A 80 -15.94 -11.07 -13.73
CA PHE A 80 -16.94 -11.99 -13.20
C PHE A 80 -18.35 -11.41 -13.05
N ALA A 81 -18.63 -10.23 -13.60
CA ALA A 81 -20.00 -9.72 -13.72
C ALA A 81 -20.70 -10.29 -14.98
N ARG A 82 -20.93 -11.62 -15.03
CA ARG A 82 -21.95 -12.23 -15.87
C ARG A 82 -22.31 -13.64 -15.42
#